data_AF-A0A952RE75-F1
#
_entry.id   AF-A0A952RE75-F1
#
_cell.length_a   1.000
_cell.length_b   1.000
_cell.length_c   1.000
_cell.angle_alpha   90.00
_cell.angle_beta   90.00
_cell.angle_gamma   90.00
#
_symmetry.space_group_name_H-M   'P 1'
#
loop_
_entity.id
_entity.type
_entity.pdbx_description
1 polymer ?
#
loop_
_entity_poly.entity_id
_entity_poly.type
_entity_poly.pdbx_seq_one_letter_code
_entity_poly.pdbx_strand_id
1 'polypeptide(L)'
;MDTADLPLKLVAPLTLGESLTVAPGVRAELEEVSSELGLQLRFRLPTASAIVEIEPRSERPTAARGEHFQFAYRTGDKDRPLDAALGRALCLAVAKAARPNEVRVKAQLTEAAARARAADPSARIREVEVEQLLQSWGSLGERYYTLSPYVGCLIGCRFCYAQSRLSVLRELQGLPEAPWGSWVDARVNAPEVLERELAASKHWPVKFCPIVSDPYHAIERKLRLTRRCLEVLRDHGAGRSVIVLTRSAMIAEDAALLAELPSAFAGMSLPTADDDVRRAFEPRGASIPERLSALRALRERGVDTFAIVQPLLPGSIDALAEALASAVRSVRIDVLRGVEGATQEFSDPRFEAAASDAWQAARAAELAERLTALGVELWERELPPGVRYAQGS
;
A
#
# COMPACT_ATOMS: atom_id res chain seq x y z
N MET A 1 -25.18 -2.53 -3.05
CA MET A 1 -24.54 -3.75 -2.52
C MET A 1 -23.05 -3.54 -2.69
N ASP A 2 -22.34 -3.42 -1.58
CA ASP A 2 -20.91 -3.14 -1.53
C ASP A 2 -20.15 -4.13 -2.41
N THR A 3 -19.43 -3.62 -3.41
CA THR A 3 -18.71 -4.44 -4.39
C THR A 3 -17.24 -4.62 -4.03
N ALA A 4 -16.70 -3.75 -3.18
CA ALA A 4 -15.29 -3.76 -2.80
C ALA A 4 -14.98 -4.90 -1.83
N ASP A 5 -15.92 -5.19 -0.92
CA ASP A 5 -15.75 -6.22 0.13
C ASP A 5 -16.32 -7.59 -0.24
N LEU A 6 -16.90 -7.76 -1.43
CA LEU A 6 -17.35 -9.07 -1.93
C LEU A 6 -16.27 -10.16 -1.89
N PRO A 7 -14.99 -9.90 -2.24
CA PRO A 7 -13.94 -10.90 -2.11
C PRO A 7 -13.78 -11.46 -0.69
N LEU A 8 -14.00 -10.64 0.36
CA LEU A 8 -13.88 -11.09 1.75
C LEU A 8 -14.91 -12.18 2.10
N LYS A 9 -16.07 -12.16 1.44
CA LYS A 9 -17.13 -13.18 1.61
C LYS A 9 -16.70 -14.56 1.13
N LEU A 10 -15.63 -14.67 0.35
CA LEU A 10 -15.09 -15.96 -0.11
C LEU A 10 -14.61 -16.82 1.05
N VAL A 11 -13.96 -16.19 2.03
CA VAL A 11 -13.31 -16.89 3.15
C VAL A 11 -14.13 -16.89 4.44
N ALA A 12 -15.33 -16.30 4.44
CA ALA A 12 -16.25 -16.41 5.56
C ALA A 12 -16.66 -17.90 5.81
N PRO A 13 -16.75 -18.40 7.05
CA PRO A 13 -16.77 -17.64 8.29
C PRO A 13 -15.40 -17.51 8.98
N LEU A 14 -14.27 -17.69 8.27
CA LEU A 14 -12.95 -17.56 8.89
C LEU A 14 -12.83 -16.21 9.60
N THR A 15 -12.58 -16.25 10.90
CA THR A 15 -12.51 -15.07 11.78
C THR A 15 -11.10 -14.89 12.33
N LEU A 16 -10.72 -13.65 12.64
CA LEU A 16 -9.43 -13.37 13.25
C LEU A 16 -9.31 -14.12 14.60
N GLY A 17 -8.16 -14.76 14.82
CA GLY A 17 -7.91 -15.64 15.96
C GLY A 17 -8.39 -17.09 15.77
N GLU A 18 -9.17 -17.38 14.73
CA GLU A 18 -9.55 -18.75 14.39
C GLU A 18 -8.33 -19.55 13.94
N SER A 19 -8.25 -20.81 14.37
CA SER A 19 -7.13 -21.69 14.03
C SER A 19 -7.56 -22.83 13.13
N LEU A 20 -6.88 -22.97 11.99
CA LEU A 20 -7.02 -24.10 11.06
C LEU A 20 -6.02 -25.19 11.42
N THR A 21 -6.46 -26.45 11.41
CA THR A 21 -5.53 -27.59 11.47
C THR A 21 -4.95 -27.83 10.08
N VAL A 22 -3.63 -27.68 9.94
CA VAL A 22 -2.93 -27.81 8.65
C VAL A 22 -2.11 -29.09 8.55
N ALA A 23 -1.69 -29.65 9.67
CA ALA A 23 -1.05 -30.96 9.76
C ALA A 23 -1.35 -31.57 11.15
N PRO A 24 -1.12 -32.88 11.40
CA PRO A 24 -1.26 -33.46 12.72
C PRO A 24 -0.47 -32.67 13.76
N GLY A 25 -1.16 -32.10 14.76
CA GLY A 25 -0.56 -31.28 15.82
C GLY A 25 -0.16 -29.85 15.41
N VAL A 26 -0.37 -29.43 14.16
CA VAL A 26 0.00 -28.08 13.68
C VAL A 26 -1.26 -27.25 13.41
N ARG A 27 -1.35 -26.12 14.12
CA ARG A 27 -2.44 -25.15 14.03
C ARG A 27 -1.92 -23.86 13.40
N ALA A 28 -2.67 -23.30 12.46
CA ALA A 28 -2.40 -22.01 11.84
C ALA A 28 -3.49 -21.03 12.26
N GLU A 29 -3.14 -20.03 13.05
CA GLU A 29 -4.05 -19.00 13.55
C GLU A 29 -4.15 -17.86 12.55
N LEU A 30 -5.36 -17.48 12.15
CA LEU A 30 -5.60 -16.37 11.24
C LEU A 30 -5.38 -15.04 11.98
N GLU A 31 -4.36 -14.29 11.58
CA GLU A 31 -4.01 -13.00 12.19
C GLU A 31 -4.59 -11.81 11.42
N GLU A 32 -4.80 -11.96 10.11
CA GLU A 32 -5.15 -10.86 9.22
C GLU A 32 -5.89 -11.38 7.98
N VAL A 33 -6.89 -10.63 7.53
CA VAL A 33 -7.53 -10.79 6.22
C VAL A 33 -7.51 -9.43 5.55
N SER A 34 -7.04 -9.35 4.31
CA SER A 34 -6.95 -8.10 3.56
C SER A 34 -7.39 -8.30 2.12
N SER A 35 -8.10 -7.32 1.56
CA SER A 35 -8.45 -7.22 0.14
C SER A 35 -7.68 -6.10 -0.58
N GLU A 36 -6.82 -5.36 0.13
CA GLU A 36 -6.15 -4.15 -0.34
C GLU A 36 -5.19 -4.41 -1.51
N LEU A 37 -4.45 -5.52 -1.46
CA LEU A 37 -3.48 -5.93 -2.50
C LEU A 37 -3.84 -7.30 -3.07
N GLY A 38 -5.11 -7.45 -3.43
CA GLY A 38 -5.72 -8.76 -3.67
C GLY A 38 -6.17 -9.40 -2.36
N LEU A 39 -6.83 -10.56 -2.46
CA LEU A 39 -7.34 -11.27 -1.29
C LEU A 39 -6.23 -12.09 -0.62
N GLN A 40 -5.80 -11.65 0.55
CA GLN A 40 -4.70 -12.24 1.31
C GLN A 40 -5.13 -12.59 2.74
N LEU A 41 -4.64 -13.72 3.25
CA LEU A 41 -4.86 -14.17 4.62
C LEU A 41 -3.50 -14.45 5.27
N ARG A 42 -3.18 -13.75 6.36
CA ARG A 42 -1.94 -13.99 7.13
C ARG A 42 -2.22 -14.96 8.27
N PHE A 43 -1.37 -15.98 8.38
CA PHE A 43 -1.43 -16.98 9.42
C PHE A 43 -0.16 -17.01 10.26
N ARG A 44 -0.34 -17.14 11.57
CA ARG A 44 0.71 -17.51 12.53
C ARG A 44 0.74 -19.02 12.69
N LEU A 45 1.91 -19.61 12.51
CA LEU A 45 2.17 -21.02 12.81
C LEU A 45 3.19 -21.10 13.96
N PRO A 46 3.34 -22.24 14.65
CA PRO A 46 4.24 -22.36 15.79
C PRO A 46 5.69 -21.94 15.50
N THR A 47 6.17 -22.19 14.28
CA THR A 47 7.56 -21.94 13.86
C THR A 47 7.67 -21.07 12.61
N ALA A 48 6.56 -20.57 12.06
CA ALA A 48 6.53 -19.86 10.79
C ALA A 48 5.43 -18.81 10.73
N SER A 49 5.53 -17.89 9.78
CA SER A 49 4.41 -17.06 9.34
C SER A 49 4.15 -17.31 7.87
N ALA A 50 2.88 -17.37 7.48
CA ALA A 50 2.46 -17.64 6.11
C ALA A 50 1.46 -16.59 5.65
N ILE A 51 1.52 -16.24 4.38
CA ILE A 51 0.48 -15.45 3.72
C ILE A 51 -0.09 -16.30 2.58
N VAL A 52 -1.38 -16.58 2.65
CA VAL A 52 -2.14 -17.25 1.60
C VAL A 52 -2.74 -16.19 0.70
N GLU A 53 -2.47 -16.29 -0.60
CA GLU A 53 -2.97 -15.40 -1.63
C GLU A 53 -4.03 -16.14 -2.46
N ILE A 54 -5.19 -15.51 -2.64
CA ILE A 54 -6.32 -16.09 -3.37
C ILE A 54 -6.56 -15.30 -4.65
N GLU A 55 -6.56 -16.00 -5.77
CA GLU A 55 -6.68 -15.41 -7.10
C GLU A 55 -7.76 -16.13 -7.92
N PRO A 56 -8.30 -15.51 -8.99
CA PRO A 56 -9.05 -16.24 -10.01
C PRO A 56 -8.23 -17.42 -10.55
N ARG A 57 -8.91 -18.53 -10.83
CA ARG A 57 -8.27 -19.72 -11.37
C ARG A 57 -7.61 -19.41 -12.72
N SER A 58 -6.34 -19.81 -12.86
CA SER A 58 -5.56 -19.68 -14.08
C SER A 58 -4.73 -20.95 -14.34
N GLU A 59 -3.94 -20.95 -15.43
CA GLU A 59 -2.99 -22.02 -15.73
C GLU A 59 -1.70 -21.95 -14.90
N ARG A 60 -1.50 -20.86 -14.13
CA ARG A 60 -0.27 -20.67 -13.35
C ARG A 60 -0.10 -21.78 -12.30
N PRO A 61 1.14 -22.15 -11.98
CA PRO A 61 1.43 -23.04 -10.85
C PRO A 61 0.86 -22.48 -9.55
N THR A 62 0.26 -23.35 -8.73
CA THR A 62 -0.39 -22.95 -7.48
C THR A 62 -0.35 -24.09 -6.46
N ALA A 63 -0.55 -23.77 -5.19
CA ALA A 63 -0.44 -24.76 -4.12
C ALA A 63 -1.72 -25.59 -3.97
N ALA A 64 -2.89 -24.95 -4.12
CA ALA A 64 -4.20 -25.61 -4.13
C ALA A 64 -5.14 -24.93 -5.14
N ARG A 65 -6.16 -25.67 -5.59
CA ARG A 65 -7.19 -25.17 -6.50
C ARG A 65 -8.59 -25.45 -5.94
N GLY A 66 -9.44 -24.44 -6.02
CA GLY A 66 -10.88 -24.55 -5.88
C GLY A 66 -11.56 -24.75 -7.23
N GLU A 67 -12.86 -24.52 -7.25
CA GLU A 67 -13.67 -24.58 -8.48
C GLU A 67 -13.38 -23.37 -9.38
N HIS A 68 -13.42 -22.18 -8.80
CA HIS A 68 -13.27 -20.90 -9.50
C HIS A 68 -12.02 -20.10 -9.09
N PHE A 69 -11.38 -20.48 -7.98
CA PHE A 69 -10.23 -19.77 -7.42
C PHE A 69 -9.01 -20.68 -7.26
N GLN A 70 -7.83 -20.08 -7.14
CA GLN A 70 -6.57 -20.76 -6.85
C GLN A 70 -5.90 -20.13 -5.62
N PHE A 71 -5.09 -20.93 -4.93
CA PHE A 71 -4.54 -20.59 -3.61
C PHE A 71 -3.03 -20.82 -3.64
N ALA A 72 -2.28 -19.72 -3.56
CA ALA A 72 -0.83 -19.72 -3.44
C ALA A 72 -0.43 -19.30 -2.01
N TYR A 73 0.83 -19.54 -1.64
CA TYR A 73 1.37 -19.04 -0.39
C TYR A 73 2.75 -18.43 -0.58
N ARG A 74 3.12 -17.58 0.36
CA ARG A 74 4.50 -17.12 0.56
C ARG A 74 4.83 -17.06 2.04
N THR A 75 6.12 -17.08 2.34
CA THR A 75 6.64 -16.82 3.68
C THR A 75 6.22 -15.41 4.13
N GLY A 76 5.60 -15.33 5.31
CA GLY A 76 5.17 -14.07 5.92
C GLY A 76 6.28 -13.34 6.68
N ASP A 77 7.29 -14.09 7.15
CA ASP A 77 8.43 -13.59 7.91
C ASP A 77 9.72 -14.23 7.38
N LYS A 78 10.65 -13.42 6.84
CA LYS A 78 11.87 -13.91 6.21
C LYS A 78 12.76 -14.69 7.17
N ASP A 79 12.72 -14.38 8.46
CA ASP A 79 13.53 -15.05 9.48
C ASP A 79 12.91 -16.36 9.95
N ARG A 80 11.64 -16.60 9.59
CA ARG A 80 10.89 -17.82 9.93
C ARG A 80 10.25 -18.42 8.67
N PRO A 81 11.08 -19.03 7.79
CA PRO A 81 10.62 -19.53 6.50
C PRO A 81 9.58 -20.64 6.65
N LEU A 82 8.59 -20.62 5.75
CA LEU A 82 7.55 -21.64 5.70
C LEU A 82 8.00 -22.83 4.86
N ASP A 83 7.94 -24.03 5.43
CA ASP A 83 8.17 -25.28 4.70
C ASP A 83 7.12 -25.48 3.58
N ALA A 84 7.56 -26.05 2.45
CA ALA A 84 6.72 -26.14 1.26
C ALA A 84 5.53 -27.10 1.42
N ALA A 85 5.68 -28.19 2.18
CA ALA A 85 4.59 -29.11 2.46
C ALA A 85 3.56 -28.45 3.40
N LEU A 86 4.04 -27.72 4.41
CA LEU A 86 3.19 -26.98 5.33
C LEU A 86 2.42 -25.85 4.63
N GLY A 87 3.08 -25.10 3.75
CA GLY A 87 2.43 -24.07 2.93
C GLY A 87 1.36 -24.65 2.00
N ARG A 88 1.62 -25.78 1.36
CA ARG A 88 0.61 -26.48 0.53
C ARG A 88 -0.58 -26.94 1.37
N ALA A 89 -0.33 -27.52 2.55
CA ALA A 89 -1.39 -27.99 3.43
C ALA A 89 -2.26 -26.83 3.96
N LEU A 90 -1.66 -25.69 4.26
CA LEU A 90 -2.38 -24.46 4.61
C LEU A 90 -3.27 -23.98 3.46
N CYS A 91 -2.77 -23.90 2.22
CA CYS A 91 -3.59 -23.53 1.06
C CYS A 91 -4.76 -24.50 0.84
N LEU A 92 -4.57 -25.81 1.05
CA LEU A 92 -5.65 -26.79 0.97
C LEU A 92 -6.72 -26.57 2.06
N ALA A 93 -6.30 -26.24 3.29
CA ALA A 93 -7.22 -25.94 4.37
C ALA A 93 -8.06 -24.68 4.09
N VAL A 94 -7.42 -23.61 3.59
CA VAL A 94 -8.11 -22.37 3.19
C VAL A 94 -9.05 -22.62 2.01
N ALA A 95 -8.61 -23.38 0.99
CA ALA A 95 -9.45 -23.74 -0.15
C ALA A 95 -10.70 -24.52 0.28
N LYS A 96 -10.55 -25.46 1.24
CA LYS A 96 -11.67 -26.19 1.81
C LYS A 96 -12.66 -25.27 2.54
N ALA A 97 -12.17 -24.28 3.29
CA ALA A 97 -13.00 -23.29 3.97
C ALA A 97 -13.74 -22.36 2.98
N ALA A 98 -13.10 -21.99 1.87
CA ALA A 98 -13.67 -21.14 0.85
C ALA A 98 -14.72 -21.83 -0.04
N ARG A 99 -14.59 -23.15 -0.24
CA ARG A 99 -15.40 -23.97 -1.17
C ARG A 99 -16.91 -23.70 -1.12
N PRO A 100 -17.58 -23.61 0.06
CA PRO A 100 -19.03 -23.37 0.11
C PRO A 100 -19.46 -22.00 -0.46
N ASN A 101 -18.54 -21.04 -0.51
CA ASN A 101 -18.83 -19.68 -0.98
C ASN A 101 -18.43 -19.45 -2.44
N GLU A 102 -17.58 -20.30 -3.04
CA GLU A 102 -16.96 -20.02 -4.34
C GLU A 102 -17.96 -19.67 -5.43
N VAL A 103 -18.97 -20.54 -5.64
CA VAL A 103 -19.98 -20.37 -6.69
C VAL A 103 -20.79 -19.09 -6.45
N ARG A 104 -21.26 -18.88 -5.21
CA ARG A 104 -22.08 -17.72 -4.83
C ARG A 104 -21.31 -16.41 -5.01
N VAL A 105 -20.09 -16.35 -4.48
CA VAL A 105 -19.25 -15.15 -4.55
C VAL A 105 -18.83 -14.86 -5.99
N LYS A 106 -18.47 -15.89 -6.77
CA LYS A 106 -18.16 -15.71 -8.20
C LYS A 106 -19.36 -15.14 -8.97
N ALA A 107 -20.57 -15.63 -8.71
CA ALA A 107 -21.79 -15.10 -9.33
C ALA A 107 -22.03 -13.64 -8.95
N GLN A 108 -21.91 -13.29 -7.66
CA GLN A 108 -22.07 -11.91 -7.17
C GLN A 108 -21.04 -10.94 -7.76
N LEU A 109 -19.77 -11.36 -7.86
CA LEU A 109 -18.70 -10.57 -8.49
C LEU A 109 -18.99 -10.35 -9.98
N THR A 110 -19.46 -11.38 -10.68
CA THR A 110 -19.81 -11.29 -12.10
C THR A 110 -20.98 -10.33 -12.33
N GLU A 111 -22.02 -10.41 -11.50
CA GLU A 111 -23.17 -9.51 -11.58
C GLU A 111 -22.80 -8.06 -11.24
N ALA A 112 -21.97 -7.86 -10.21
CA ALA A 112 -21.44 -6.55 -9.85
C ALA A 112 -20.62 -5.93 -10.98
N ALA A 113 -19.74 -6.72 -11.61
CA ALA A 113 -18.97 -6.29 -12.77
C ALA A 113 -19.87 -5.92 -13.96
N ALA A 114 -20.90 -6.72 -14.24
CA ALA A 114 -21.84 -6.46 -15.32
C ALA A 114 -22.60 -5.14 -15.10
N ARG A 115 -23.07 -4.88 -13.85
CA ARG A 115 -23.69 -3.60 -13.49
C ARG A 115 -22.74 -2.42 -13.66
N ALA A 116 -21.49 -2.55 -13.21
CA ALA A 116 -20.48 -1.50 -13.37
C ALA A 116 -20.21 -1.18 -14.85
N ARG A 117 -20.08 -2.22 -15.70
CA ARG A 117 -19.91 -2.06 -17.15
C ARG A 117 -21.13 -1.45 -17.84
N ALA A 118 -22.34 -1.79 -17.39
CA ALA A 118 -23.57 -1.23 -17.93
C ALA A 118 -23.75 0.25 -17.58
N ALA A 119 -23.29 0.67 -16.39
CA ALA A 119 -23.36 2.07 -15.96
C ALA A 119 -22.42 2.97 -16.79
N ASP A 120 -21.17 2.56 -16.97
CA ASP A 120 -20.22 3.21 -17.90
C ASP A 120 -19.16 2.18 -18.36
N PRO A 121 -19.24 1.70 -19.61
CA PRO A 121 -18.30 0.71 -20.16
C PRO A 121 -16.85 1.22 -20.23
N SER A 122 -16.68 2.55 -20.22
CA SER A 122 -15.40 3.24 -20.32
C SER A 122 -14.88 3.78 -18.98
N ALA A 123 -15.68 3.67 -17.90
CA ALA A 123 -15.35 4.23 -16.60
C ALA A 123 -14.03 3.66 -16.07
N ARG A 124 -13.02 4.50 -16.18
CA ARG A 124 -11.72 4.32 -15.55
C ARG A 124 -11.71 4.81 -14.11
N ILE A 125 -12.67 5.66 -13.75
CA ILE A 125 -12.86 6.16 -12.40
C ILE A 125 -14.21 5.64 -11.92
N ARG A 126 -14.22 4.85 -10.85
CA ARG A 126 -15.47 4.33 -10.26
C ARG A 126 -15.63 4.87 -8.85
N GLU A 127 -16.84 5.22 -8.50
CA GLU A 127 -17.21 5.49 -7.12
C GLU A 127 -17.71 4.18 -6.51
N VAL A 128 -17.13 3.79 -5.38
CA VAL A 128 -17.45 2.56 -4.65
C VAL A 128 -17.70 2.90 -3.19
N GLU A 129 -18.53 2.09 -2.53
CA GLU A 129 -18.68 2.10 -1.08
C GLU A 129 -17.88 0.95 -0.49
N VAL A 130 -17.44 1.11 0.76
CA VAL A 130 -16.77 0.08 1.56
C VAL A 130 -17.44 -0.11 2.92
N GLU A 131 -17.36 -1.29 3.50
CA GLU A 131 -17.79 -1.58 4.88
C GLU A 131 -16.65 -1.36 5.85
N GLN A 132 -15.38 -1.54 5.43
CA GLN A 132 -14.19 -1.33 6.26
C GLN A 132 -13.16 -0.45 5.57
N LEU A 133 -12.45 0.40 6.35
CA LEU A 133 -11.40 1.28 5.82
C LEU A 133 -10.05 1.09 6.52
N LEU A 134 -10.06 0.98 7.86
CA LEU A 134 -8.86 0.79 8.67
C LEU A 134 -8.38 -0.66 8.60
N GLN A 135 -7.19 -0.85 8.06
CA GLN A 135 -6.52 -2.15 8.01
C GLN A 135 -5.38 -2.17 9.02
N SER A 136 -5.29 -3.21 9.86
CA SER A 136 -4.25 -3.33 10.89
C SER A 136 -2.95 -3.88 10.31
N TRP A 137 -1.85 -3.16 10.49
CA TRP A 137 -0.51 -3.54 10.05
C TRP A 137 0.50 -3.49 11.20
N GLY A 138 1.70 -3.99 10.92
CA GLY A 138 2.83 -3.99 11.85
C GLY A 138 2.90 -5.23 12.76
N SER A 139 4.02 -5.37 13.45
CA SER A 139 4.30 -6.42 14.43
C SER A 139 3.80 -6.01 15.83
N LEU A 140 3.88 -6.92 16.80
CA LEU A 140 3.55 -6.62 18.19
C LEU A 140 4.49 -5.51 18.73
N GLY A 141 3.91 -4.42 19.24
CA GLY A 141 4.65 -3.24 19.72
C GLY A 141 4.80 -2.12 18.70
N GLU A 142 4.61 -2.40 17.40
CA GLU A 142 4.69 -1.41 16.32
C GLU A 142 3.44 -1.43 15.43
N ARG A 143 2.28 -1.69 16.05
CA ARG A 143 0.99 -1.75 15.36
C ARG A 143 0.55 -0.37 14.89
N TYR A 144 0.02 -0.31 13.67
CA TYR A 144 -0.58 0.89 13.09
C TYR A 144 -1.71 0.50 12.15
N TYR A 145 -2.61 1.45 11.87
CA TYR A 145 -3.61 1.27 10.82
C TYR A 145 -3.11 1.88 9.51
N THR A 146 -3.38 1.20 8.40
CA THR A 146 -3.38 1.85 7.10
C THR A 146 -4.80 2.19 6.69
N LEU A 147 -4.99 3.29 5.98
CA LEU A 147 -6.24 3.61 5.31
C LEU A 147 -5.97 4.11 3.90
N SER A 148 -6.87 3.85 2.97
CA SER A 148 -6.77 4.39 1.61
C SER A 148 -8.14 4.84 1.13
N PRO A 149 -8.35 6.12 0.80
CA PRO A 149 -9.59 6.58 0.16
C PRO A 149 -9.71 6.11 -1.30
N TYR A 150 -8.61 5.65 -1.89
CA TYR A 150 -8.50 5.28 -3.30
C TYR A 150 -7.86 3.90 -3.49
N VAL A 151 -8.25 3.18 -4.54
CA VAL A 151 -7.59 1.95 -4.98
C VAL A 151 -7.25 2.07 -6.46
N GLY A 152 -6.02 1.75 -6.84
CA GLY A 152 -5.48 2.16 -8.14
C GLY A 152 -4.99 3.61 -8.07
N CYS A 153 -4.06 3.98 -8.94
CA CYS A 153 -3.36 5.26 -8.84
C CYS A 153 -3.24 5.93 -10.21
N LEU A 154 -3.63 7.21 -10.30
CA LEU A 154 -3.54 7.98 -11.55
C LEU A 154 -2.13 8.55 -11.81
N ILE A 155 -1.23 8.50 -10.81
CA ILE A 155 0.19 8.87 -11.00
C ILE A 155 0.86 7.90 -11.98
N GLY A 156 0.59 6.61 -11.82
CA GLY A 156 1.03 5.57 -12.76
C GLY A 156 2.54 5.33 -12.77
N CYS A 157 3.19 5.33 -11.60
CA CYS A 157 4.63 5.02 -11.51
C CYS A 157 4.92 3.66 -12.14
N ARG A 158 5.90 3.60 -13.04
CA ARG A 158 6.22 2.42 -13.87
C ARG A 158 6.78 1.28 -13.04
N PHE A 159 7.55 1.59 -12.01
CA PHE A 159 8.13 0.62 -11.08
C PHE A 159 7.16 0.18 -9.96
N CYS A 160 5.89 0.59 -10.01
CA CYS A 160 4.96 0.35 -8.90
C CYS A 160 4.58 -1.13 -8.80
N TYR A 161 5.04 -1.81 -7.73
CA TYR A 161 4.68 -3.21 -7.47
C TYR A 161 3.16 -3.43 -7.29
N ALA A 162 2.40 -2.39 -6.93
CA ALA A 162 0.94 -2.50 -6.79
C ALA A 162 0.24 -2.79 -8.11
N GLN A 163 0.87 -2.50 -9.26
CA GLN A 163 0.31 -2.79 -10.57
C GLN A 163 -0.08 -4.27 -10.72
N SER A 164 0.80 -5.19 -10.36
CA SER A 164 0.57 -6.64 -10.51
C SER A 164 -0.45 -7.17 -9.52
N ARG A 165 -0.49 -6.63 -8.30
CA ARG A 165 -1.42 -7.05 -7.24
C ARG A 165 -2.84 -6.53 -7.47
N LEU A 166 -2.95 -5.27 -7.87
CA LEU A 166 -4.24 -4.64 -8.13
C LEU A 166 -4.86 -5.08 -9.46
N SER A 167 -4.06 -5.50 -10.44
CA SER A 167 -4.61 -6.13 -11.65
C SER A 167 -5.34 -7.44 -11.30
N VAL A 168 -4.77 -8.26 -10.41
CA VAL A 168 -5.40 -9.50 -9.93
C VAL A 168 -6.69 -9.20 -9.14
N LEU A 169 -6.68 -8.17 -8.28
CA LEU A 169 -7.88 -7.74 -7.57
C LEU A 169 -9.00 -7.30 -8.53
N ARG A 170 -8.66 -6.56 -9.59
CA ARG A 170 -9.64 -6.13 -10.61
C ARG A 170 -10.22 -7.31 -11.37
N GLU A 171 -9.38 -8.28 -11.74
CA GLU A 171 -9.84 -9.52 -12.38
C GLU A 171 -10.77 -10.30 -11.44
N LEU A 172 -10.41 -10.38 -10.16
CA LEU A 172 -11.25 -10.99 -9.13
C LEU A 172 -12.63 -10.31 -9.05
N GLN A 173 -12.66 -8.99 -9.17
CA GLN A 173 -13.88 -8.19 -9.24
C GLN A 173 -14.60 -8.25 -10.61
N GLY A 174 -14.13 -9.05 -11.57
CA GLY A 174 -14.72 -9.20 -12.90
C GLY A 174 -14.56 -7.98 -13.81
N LEU A 175 -13.67 -7.06 -13.46
CA LEU A 175 -13.48 -5.80 -14.19
C LEU A 175 -12.58 -5.99 -15.40
N PRO A 176 -12.76 -5.16 -16.44
CA PRO A 176 -11.85 -5.20 -17.58
C PRO A 176 -10.44 -4.82 -17.16
N GLU A 177 -9.48 -5.42 -17.84
CA GLU A 177 -8.09 -5.00 -17.78
C GLU A 177 -7.97 -3.52 -18.16
N ALA A 178 -7.10 -2.82 -17.46
CA ALA A 178 -6.84 -1.41 -17.67
C ALA A 178 -5.35 -1.14 -17.42
N PRO A 179 -4.68 -0.34 -18.28
CA PRO A 179 -3.29 0.02 -18.06
C PRO A 179 -3.09 0.67 -16.69
N TRP A 180 -1.96 0.37 -16.03
CA TRP A 180 -1.60 1.06 -14.79
C TRP A 180 -1.49 2.57 -15.02
N GLY A 181 -1.89 3.36 -14.02
CA GLY A 181 -2.00 4.80 -14.18
C GLY A 181 -3.30 5.26 -14.83
N SER A 182 -4.13 4.36 -15.38
CA SER A 182 -5.31 4.77 -16.14
C SER A 182 -6.62 4.62 -15.41
N TRP A 183 -6.63 4.14 -14.15
CA TRP A 183 -7.87 3.88 -13.43
C TRP A 183 -7.73 4.12 -11.92
N VAL A 184 -8.87 4.34 -11.25
CA VAL A 184 -8.98 4.43 -9.78
C VAL A 184 -10.41 4.11 -9.33
N ASP A 185 -10.53 3.39 -8.22
CA ASP A 185 -11.77 3.27 -7.47
C ASP A 185 -11.72 4.22 -6.28
N ALA A 186 -12.68 5.13 -6.18
CA ALA A 186 -12.82 6.10 -5.10
C ALA A 186 -13.83 5.58 -4.08
N ARG A 187 -13.39 5.40 -2.83
CA ARG A 187 -14.22 4.95 -1.72
C ARG A 187 -15.01 6.13 -1.18
N VAL A 188 -16.16 6.44 -1.78
CA VAL A 188 -16.86 7.71 -1.56
C VAL A 188 -17.41 7.89 -0.15
N ASN A 189 -17.65 6.77 0.55
CA ASN A 189 -18.08 6.74 1.95
C ASN A 189 -16.90 6.57 2.95
N ALA A 190 -15.64 6.73 2.50
CA ALA A 190 -14.47 6.54 3.34
C ALA A 190 -14.47 7.42 4.61
N PRO A 191 -14.82 8.73 4.56
CA PRO A 191 -14.88 9.56 5.76
C PRO A 191 -15.89 9.03 6.81
N GLU A 192 -17.07 8.63 6.37
CA GLU A 192 -18.15 8.13 7.24
C GLU A 192 -17.79 6.79 7.87
N VAL A 193 -17.15 5.90 7.09
CA VAL A 193 -16.63 4.62 7.58
C VAL A 193 -15.50 4.84 8.59
N LEU A 194 -14.58 5.76 8.29
CA LEU A 194 -13.45 6.08 9.15
C LEU A 194 -13.91 6.61 10.52
N GLU A 195 -14.86 7.54 10.55
CA GLU A 195 -15.42 8.09 11.78
C GLU A 195 -15.96 6.96 12.69
N ARG A 196 -16.77 6.08 12.10
CA ARG A 196 -17.36 4.93 12.80
C ARG A 196 -16.29 3.97 13.33
N GLU A 197 -15.27 3.66 12.54
CA GLU A 197 -14.20 2.74 12.93
C GLU A 197 -13.27 3.34 14.00
N LEU A 198 -12.99 4.65 13.95
CA LEU A 198 -12.18 5.33 14.95
C LEU A 198 -12.79 5.23 16.35
N ALA A 199 -14.12 5.27 16.46
CA ALA A 199 -14.83 5.13 17.73
C ALA A 199 -14.64 3.76 18.41
N ALA A 200 -14.35 2.71 17.64
CA ALA A 200 -14.21 1.34 18.14
C ALA A 200 -12.77 0.80 18.09
N SER A 201 -11.85 1.49 17.42
CA SER A 201 -10.50 1.00 17.16
C SER A 201 -9.53 1.28 18.32
N LYS A 202 -8.50 0.42 18.46
CA LYS A 202 -7.37 0.66 19.38
C LYS A 202 -6.64 1.94 19.00
N HIS A 203 -5.97 2.59 19.95
CA HIS A 203 -5.35 3.90 19.74
C HIS A 203 -4.01 3.89 18.98
N TRP A 204 -3.95 3.23 17.82
CA TRP A 204 -2.73 3.14 17.01
C TRP A 204 -2.56 4.29 16.02
N PRO A 205 -1.32 4.57 15.57
CA PRO A 205 -1.06 5.48 14.46
C PRO A 205 -1.85 5.13 13.21
N VAL A 206 -2.14 6.13 12.38
CA VAL A 206 -2.87 5.96 11.12
C VAL A 206 -1.99 6.45 9.98
N LYS A 207 -1.67 5.56 9.04
CA LYS A 207 -0.89 5.84 7.85
C LYS A 207 -1.81 5.80 6.62
N PHE A 208 -1.84 6.86 5.82
CA PHE A 208 -2.44 6.79 4.50
C PHE A 208 -1.61 5.83 3.65
N CYS A 209 -2.24 4.77 3.14
CA CYS A 209 -1.60 3.65 2.48
C CYS A 209 -1.03 4.09 1.15
N PRO A 210 0.30 4.24 1.00
CA PRO A 210 0.91 4.68 -0.26
C PRO A 210 1.04 3.53 -1.27
N ILE A 211 0.57 2.34 -0.90
CA ILE A 211 0.81 1.09 -1.59
C ILE A 211 -0.30 0.84 -2.62
N VAL A 212 -1.57 0.90 -2.19
CA VAL A 212 -2.72 0.64 -3.08
C VAL A 212 -3.12 1.84 -3.92
N SER A 213 -2.80 3.04 -3.45
CA SER A 213 -2.97 4.29 -4.17
C SER A 213 -2.11 5.38 -3.54
N ASP A 214 -1.95 6.48 -4.24
CA ASP A 214 -1.46 7.70 -3.62
C ASP A 214 -2.67 8.45 -3.05
N PRO A 215 -2.65 8.98 -1.82
CA PRO A 215 -3.77 9.73 -1.29
C PRO A 215 -4.04 11.03 -2.06
N TYR A 216 -3.05 11.55 -2.79
CA TYR A 216 -3.19 12.74 -3.63
C TYR A 216 -2.82 12.45 -5.09
N HIS A 217 -3.84 12.34 -5.94
CA HIS A 217 -3.68 12.39 -7.39
C HIS A 217 -4.85 13.15 -8.03
N ALA A 218 -4.92 13.19 -9.35
CA ALA A 218 -5.76 14.14 -10.08
C ALA A 218 -7.24 14.15 -9.63
N ILE A 219 -7.81 13.02 -9.19
CA ILE A 219 -9.21 12.94 -8.76
C ILE A 219 -9.46 13.57 -7.39
N GLU A 220 -8.44 13.67 -6.52
CA GLU A 220 -8.56 14.26 -5.18
C GLU A 220 -8.93 15.75 -5.27
N ARG A 221 -8.57 16.44 -6.37
CA ARG A 221 -9.01 17.84 -6.62
C ARG A 221 -10.53 17.98 -6.65
N LYS A 222 -11.24 16.94 -7.11
CA LYS A 222 -12.70 16.92 -7.23
C LYS A 222 -13.35 16.31 -6.00
N LEU A 223 -12.89 15.15 -5.56
CA LEU A 223 -13.60 14.36 -4.54
C LEU A 223 -13.18 14.71 -3.10
N ARG A 224 -11.97 15.24 -2.91
CA ARG A 224 -11.43 15.67 -1.61
C ARG A 224 -11.57 14.60 -0.51
N LEU A 225 -11.46 13.31 -0.86
CA LEU A 225 -11.70 12.23 0.11
C LEU A 225 -10.56 12.14 1.11
N THR A 226 -9.32 12.33 0.66
CA THR A 226 -8.16 12.37 1.57
C THR A 226 -8.30 13.52 2.55
N ARG A 227 -8.63 14.72 2.07
CA ARG A 227 -8.89 15.87 2.93
C ARG A 227 -10.00 15.58 3.95
N ARG A 228 -11.16 15.06 3.52
CA ARG A 228 -12.28 14.72 4.41
C ARG A 228 -11.88 13.66 5.45
N CYS A 229 -11.07 12.67 5.07
CA CYS A 229 -10.51 11.70 6.03
C CYS A 229 -9.56 12.36 7.04
N LEU A 230 -8.76 13.35 6.63
CA LEU A 230 -7.92 14.14 7.55
C LEU A 230 -8.75 14.98 8.51
N GLU A 231 -9.86 15.58 8.04
CA GLU A 231 -10.82 16.30 8.90
C GLU A 231 -11.42 15.36 9.95
N VAL A 232 -11.84 14.16 9.55
CA VAL A 232 -12.33 13.13 10.48
C VAL A 232 -11.23 12.71 11.49
N LEU A 233 -9.97 12.56 11.05
CA LEU A 233 -8.86 12.24 11.97
C LEU A 233 -8.57 13.38 12.94
N ARG A 234 -8.73 14.65 12.53
CA ARG A 234 -8.63 15.80 13.44
C ARG A 234 -9.71 15.77 14.49
N ASP A 235 -10.96 15.53 14.07
CA ASP A 235 -12.13 15.65 14.93
C ASP A 235 -12.31 14.42 15.84
N HIS A 236 -11.92 13.22 15.37
CA HIS A 236 -12.18 11.94 16.04
C HIS A 236 -10.94 11.08 16.31
N GLY A 237 -9.75 11.46 15.80
CA GLY A 237 -8.50 10.68 15.96
C GLY A 237 -7.74 10.95 17.27
N ALA A 238 -8.19 11.91 18.08
CA ALA A 238 -7.74 12.28 19.44
C ALA A 238 -6.35 11.78 19.89
N GLY A 239 -5.27 12.34 19.34
CA GLY A 239 -3.89 12.09 19.80
C GLY A 239 -3.11 11.03 19.03
N ARG A 240 -3.72 10.37 18.04
CA ARG A 240 -3.02 9.47 17.11
C ARG A 240 -2.00 10.24 16.27
N SER A 241 -0.86 9.62 16.01
CA SER A 241 0.02 10.05 14.94
C SER A 241 -0.63 9.75 13.58
N VAL A 242 -0.70 10.75 12.71
CA VAL A 242 -1.18 10.63 11.34
C VAL A 242 0.00 10.74 10.38
N ILE A 243 0.15 9.78 9.49
CA ILE A 243 1.27 9.70 8.54
C ILE A 243 0.73 9.74 7.12
N VAL A 244 1.21 10.67 6.32
CA VAL A 244 0.84 10.83 4.92
C VAL A 244 2.10 10.77 4.06
N LEU A 245 2.17 9.81 3.13
CA LEU A 245 3.21 9.74 2.11
C LEU A 245 2.58 9.93 0.74
N THR A 246 3.14 10.82 -0.08
CA THR A 246 2.62 11.11 -1.43
C THR A 246 3.73 11.42 -2.43
N ARG A 247 3.40 11.43 -3.72
CA ARG A 247 4.22 11.96 -4.83
C ARG A 247 3.63 13.23 -5.44
N SER A 248 2.61 13.80 -4.82
CA SER A 248 1.88 14.97 -5.30
C SER A 248 2.09 16.18 -4.40
N ALA A 249 2.33 17.34 -5.02
CA ALA A 249 2.43 18.62 -4.32
C ALA A 249 1.08 19.09 -3.73
N MET A 250 -0.04 18.44 -4.08
CA MET A 250 -1.37 18.80 -3.57
C MET A 250 -1.49 18.71 -2.04
N ILE A 251 -0.67 17.91 -1.37
CA ILE A 251 -0.64 17.85 0.10
C ILE A 251 -0.39 19.22 0.74
N ALA A 252 0.27 20.14 0.04
CA ALA A 252 0.48 21.50 0.53
C ALA A 252 -0.83 22.28 0.73
N GLU A 253 -1.90 21.94 0.00
CA GLU A 253 -3.24 22.53 0.19
C GLU A 253 -3.84 22.17 1.56
N ASP A 254 -3.42 21.05 2.12
CA ASP A 254 -3.87 20.54 3.42
C ASP A 254 -2.85 20.82 4.54
N ALA A 255 -1.83 21.66 4.31
CA ALA A 255 -0.79 21.97 5.30
C ALA A 255 -1.35 22.57 6.60
N ALA A 256 -2.36 23.45 6.50
CA ALA A 256 -3.02 24.02 7.68
C ALA A 256 -3.76 22.95 8.49
N LEU A 257 -4.49 22.06 7.81
CA LEU A 257 -5.22 20.96 8.44
C LEU A 257 -4.25 19.95 9.10
N LEU A 258 -3.16 19.61 8.43
CA LEU A 258 -2.13 18.74 8.98
C LEU A 258 -1.45 19.35 10.22
N ALA A 259 -1.26 20.68 10.25
CA ALA A 259 -0.70 21.37 11.41
C ALA A 259 -1.66 21.45 12.61
N GLU A 260 -2.97 21.32 12.39
CA GLU A 260 -3.97 21.22 13.48
C GLU A 260 -3.96 19.85 14.16
N LEU A 261 -3.41 18.81 13.52
CA LEU A 261 -3.30 17.49 14.11
C LEU A 261 -2.25 17.47 15.22
N PRO A 262 -2.51 16.82 16.38
CA PRO A 262 -1.55 16.78 17.49
C PRO A 262 -0.19 16.14 17.15
N SER A 263 -0.16 15.27 16.13
CA SER A 263 1.03 14.59 15.66
C SER A 263 0.83 14.20 14.19
N ALA A 264 1.36 15.01 13.27
CA ALA A 264 1.29 14.76 11.84
C ALA A 264 2.69 14.63 11.22
N PHE A 265 2.84 13.60 10.41
CA PHE A 265 4.02 13.34 9.60
C PHE A 265 3.61 13.39 8.14
N ALA A 266 4.21 14.29 7.37
CA ALA A 266 3.93 14.45 5.96
C ALA A 266 5.22 14.25 5.17
N GLY A 267 5.22 13.30 4.24
CA GLY A 267 6.41 12.97 3.49
C GLY A 267 6.14 12.76 2.01
N MET A 268 7.23 12.77 1.26
CA MET A 268 7.17 12.48 -0.17
C MET A 268 8.19 11.42 -0.58
N SER A 269 7.82 10.66 -1.62
CA SER A 269 8.80 9.80 -2.28
C SER A 269 9.64 10.61 -3.26
N LEU A 270 10.97 10.58 -3.14
CA LEU A 270 11.91 11.28 -4.03
C LEU A 270 13.00 10.29 -4.48
N PRO A 271 12.78 9.56 -5.58
CA PRO A 271 13.72 8.52 -6.03
C PRO A 271 14.99 9.08 -6.72
N THR A 272 14.97 10.34 -7.14
CA THR A 272 16.05 11.04 -7.84
C THR A 272 15.90 12.56 -7.67
N ALA A 273 16.97 13.31 -7.91
CA ALA A 273 16.95 14.77 -8.04
C ALA A 273 16.78 15.24 -9.50
N ASP A 274 16.78 14.32 -10.46
CA ASP A 274 16.68 14.61 -11.89
C ASP A 274 15.22 14.48 -12.36
N ASP A 275 14.61 15.59 -12.81
CA ASP A 275 13.21 15.59 -13.21
C ASP A 275 12.96 14.89 -14.56
N ASP A 276 13.99 14.75 -15.41
CA ASP A 276 13.91 13.98 -16.66
C ASP A 276 13.96 12.47 -16.39
N VAL A 277 14.68 12.06 -15.34
CA VAL A 277 14.62 10.68 -14.82
C VAL A 277 13.27 10.45 -14.12
N ARG A 278 12.79 11.39 -13.29
CA ARG A 278 11.43 11.28 -12.74
C ARG A 278 10.42 11.14 -13.88
N ARG A 279 10.59 11.92 -14.97
CA ARG A 279 10.23 11.63 -16.37
C ARG A 279 9.14 10.63 -16.69
N ALA A 280 9.40 9.76 -17.67
CA ALA A 280 10.13 8.50 -17.56
C ALA A 280 9.44 7.57 -16.55
N PHE A 281 9.82 7.59 -15.27
CA PHE A 281 9.29 6.60 -14.32
C PHE A 281 7.98 6.98 -13.61
N GLU A 282 7.67 8.25 -13.42
CA GLU A 282 6.50 8.71 -12.64
C GLU A 282 5.67 9.75 -13.41
N PRO A 283 5.16 9.44 -14.61
CA PRO A 283 4.78 10.41 -15.65
C PRO A 283 3.76 11.48 -15.25
N ARG A 284 2.97 11.26 -14.19
CA ARG A 284 1.97 12.21 -13.69
C ARG A 284 2.16 12.59 -12.22
N GLY A 285 3.32 12.27 -11.65
CA GLY A 285 3.72 12.74 -10.33
C GLY A 285 4.17 14.19 -10.38
N ALA A 286 4.19 14.87 -9.23
CA ALA A 286 4.75 16.21 -9.14
C ALA A 286 6.24 16.19 -9.52
N SER A 287 6.73 17.28 -10.11
CA SER A 287 8.15 17.47 -10.39
C SER A 287 8.96 17.52 -9.11
N ILE A 288 10.27 17.26 -9.20
CA ILE A 288 11.16 17.32 -8.03
C ILE A 288 11.11 18.70 -7.33
N PRO A 289 11.18 19.85 -8.03
CA PRO A 289 11.05 21.17 -7.39
C PRO A 289 9.70 21.38 -6.68
N GLU A 290 8.60 20.91 -7.27
CA GLU A 290 7.26 21.01 -6.65
C GLU A 290 7.18 20.18 -5.36
N ARG A 291 7.77 18.97 -5.34
CA ARG A 291 7.83 18.14 -4.12
C ARG A 291 8.61 18.83 -3.01
N LEU A 292 9.79 19.35 -3.32
CA LEU A 292 10.62 20.07 -2.35
C LEU A 292 9.93 21.33 -1.83
N SER A 293 9.25 22.08 -2.71
CA SER A 293 8.47 23.26 -2.32
C SER A 293 7.33 22.90 -1.35
N ALA A 294 6.56 21.86 -1.66
CA ALA A 294 5.49 21.39 -0.79
C ALA A 294 5.98 20.91 0.58
N LEU A 295 7.10 20.17 0.62
CA LEU A 295 7.73 19.75 1.88
C LEU A 295 8.19 20.95 2.73
N ARG A 296 8.80 21.97 2.10
CA ARG A 296 9.19 23.21 2.82
C ARG A 296 7.97 23.94 3.38
N ALA A 297 6.90 24.07 2.59
CA ALA A 297 5.65 24.70 3.03
C ALA A 297 5.01 23.98 4.22
N LEU A 298 5.03 22.64 4.22
CA LEU A 298 4.59 21.82 5.35
C LEU A 298 5.45 22.05 6.60
N ARG A 299 6.78 22.08 6.43
CA ARG A 299 7.74 22.31 7.51
C ARG A 299 7.59 23.70 8.12
N GLU A 300 7.38 24.74 7.31
CA GLU A 300 7.12 26.12 7.77
C GLU A 300 5.88 26.23 8.66
N ARG A 301 4.93 25.28 8.51
CA ARG A 301 3.73 25.16 9.35
C ARG A 301 3.92 24.27 10.57
N GLY A 302 5.13 23.75 10.81
CA GLY A 302 5.45 22.90 11.95
C GLY A 302 5.07 21.42 11.79
N VAL A 303 4.74 20.97 10.57
CA VAL A 303 4.49 19.55 10.30
C VAL A 303 5.83 18.81 10.22
N ASP A 304 5.93 17.64 10.87
CA ASP A 304 7.12 16.80 10.80
C ASP A 304 7.26 16.21 9.39
N THR A 305 8.33 16.59 8.69
CA THR A 305 8.55 16.20 7.29
C THR A 305 9.59 15.10 7.15
N PHE A 306 9.29 14.13 6.30
CA PHE A 306 10.17 13.00 5.98
C PHE A 306 10.21 12.74 4.47
N ALA A 307 11.20 12.01 3.99
CA ALA A 307 11.20 11.50 2.63
C ALA A 307 11.48 10.01 2.58
N ILE A 308 10.95 9.36 1.54
CA ILE A 308 11.30 7.98 1.21
C ILE A 308 11.98 7.96 -0.16
N VAL A 309 13.19 7.43 -0.21
CA VAL A 309 13.88 7.15 -1.47
C VAL A 309 13.64 5.68 -1.77
N GLN A 310 12.62 5.41 -2.58
CA GLN A 310 12.27 4.06 -3.02
C GLN A 310 11.51 4.10 -4.36
N PRO A 311 12.08 3.52 -5.43
CA PRO A 311 13.45 3.00 -5.53
C PRO A 311 14.49 4.13 -5.56
N LEU A 312 15.80 3.80 -5.63
CA LEU A 312 16.76 4.75 -6.18
C LEU A 312 16.67 4.74 -7.71
N LEU A 313 16.65 5.92 -8.30
CA LEU A 313 16.73 6.11 -9.75
C LEU A 313 18.01 6.86 -10.13
N PRO A 314 18.45 6.79 -11.39
CA PRO A 314 19.65 7.48 -11.87
C PRO A 314 19.64 8.98 -11.57
N GLY A 315 20.83 9.56 -11.41
CA GLY A 315 21.03 10.96 -11.04
C GLY A 315 22.19 11.13 -10.06
N SER A 316 22.51 12.38 -9.73
CA SER A 316 23.56 12.73 -8.76
C SER A 316 23.10 12.43 -7.31
N ILE A 317 23.88 11.65 -6.55
CA ILE A 317 23.62 11.45 -5.11
C ILE A 317 23.81 12.75 -4.35
N ASP A 318 24.84 13.51 -4.68
CA ASP A 318 25.13 14.77 -3.98
C ASP A 318 23.95 15.73 -4.13
N ALA A 319 23.42 15.89 -5.34
CA ALA A 319 22.24 16.72 -5.57
C ALA A 319 20.99 16.18 -4.86
N LEU A 320 20.79 14.85 -4.82
CA LEU A 320 19.67 14.23 -4.12
C LEU A 320 19.78 14.41 -2.59
N ALA A 321 20.95 14.18 -2.03
CA ALA A 321 21.23 14.36 -0.61
C ALA A 321 21.03 15.83 -0.19
N GLU A 322 21.56 16.79 -0.94
CA GLU A 322 21.37 18.22 -0.68
C GLU A 322 19.89 18.64 -0.79
N ALA A 323 19.19 18.17 -1.82
CA ALA A 323 17.77 18.44 -2.00
C ALA A 323 16.95 17.92 -0.80
N LEU A 324 17.18 16.68 -0.39
CA LEU A 324 16.51 16.05 0.76
C LEU A 324 16.84 16.78 2.07
N ALA A 325 18.12 17.02 2.36
CA ALA A 325 18.55 17.72 3.58
C ALA A 325 17.94 19.13 3.70
N SER A 326 17.69 19.80 2.57
CA SER A 326 17.06 21.13 2.56
C SER A 326 15.56 21.11 2.90
N ALA A 327 14.89 19.96 2.81
CA ALA A 327 13.43 19.88 2.81
C ALA A 327 12.85 19.01 3.93
N VAL A 328 13.58 18.00 4.43
CA VAL A 328 13.05 17.03 5.40
C VAL A 328 13.97 16.83 6.60
N ARG A 329 13.41 16.33 7.71
CA ARG A 329 14.16 16.00 8.93
C ARG A 329 14.83 14.63 8.83
N SER A 330 14.14 13.69 8.22
CA SER A 330 14.56 12.30 8.15
C SER A 330 14.36 11.70 6.77
N VAL A 331 15.16 10.70 6.43
CA VAL A 331 15.03 9.93 5.18
C VAL A 331 15.08 8.42 5.43
N ARG A 332 14.17 7.68 4.79
CA ARG A 332 14.29 6.22 4.63
C ARG A 332 14.70 5.91 3.22
N ILE A 333 15.67 5.02 3.12
CA ILE A 333 16.18 4.52 1.85
C ILE A 333 15.77 3.07 1.74
N ASP A 334 15.14 2.71 0.63
CA ASP A 334 14.84 1.33 0.28
C ASP A 334 15.05 1.14 -1.23
N VAL A 335 15.27 -0.10 -1.62
CA VAL A 335 15.77 -0.44 -2.95
C VAL A 335 14.70 -1.09 -3.81
N LEU A 336 14.83 -0.94 -5.13
CA LEU A 336 14.09 -1.78 -6.06
C LEU A 336 14.60 -3.22 -5.96
N ARG A 337 13.71 -4.20 -6.12
CA ARG A 337 14.08 -5.61 -6.29
C ARG A 337 13.52 -6.08 -7.62
N GLY A 338 14.39 -6.42 -8.57
CA GLY A 338 13.99 -6.64 -9.95
C GLY A 338 13.56 -5.35 -10.64
N VAL A 339 12.64 -5.43 -11.61
CA VAL A 339 12.21 -4.28 -12.44
C VAL A 339 10.73 -3.94 -12.34
N GLU A 340 9.95 -4.76 -11.62
CA GLU A 340 8.49 -4.63 -11.49
C GLU A 340 7.82 -4.41 -12.87
N GLY A 341 7.05 -3.33 -13.03
CA GLY A 341 6.42 -2.94 -14.30
C GLY A 341 7.28 -2.06 -15.22
N ALA A 342 8.53 -1.76 -14.85
CA ALA A 342 9.36 -0.75 -15.50
C ALA A 342 10.41 -1.32 -16.49
N THR A 343 10.18 -2.53 -17.01
CA THR A 343 11.12 -3.19 -17.93
C THR A 343 11.45 -2.33 -19.15
N GLN A 344 10.47 -1.60 -19.69
CA GLN A 344 10.69 -0.73 -20.84
C GLN A 344 11.60 0.45 -20.48
N GLU A 345 11.34 1.12 -19.36
CA GLU A 345 12.17 2.24 -18.91
C GLU A 345 13.60 1.79 -18.62
N PHE A 346 13.79 0.63 -17.98
CA PHE A 346 15.13 0.10 -17.71
C PHE A 346 15.84 -0.48 -18.93
N SER A 347 15.18 -0.61 -20.09
CA SER A 347 15.86 -0.94 -21.35
C SER A 347 16.59 0.25 -21.98
N ASP A 348 16.34 1.47 -21.48
CA ASP A 348 17.07 2.66 -21.88
C ASP A 348 18.48 2.63 -21.26
N PRO A 349 19.57 2.76 -22.06
CA PRO A 349 20.94 2.76 -21.54
C PRO A 349 21.21 3.83 -20.47
N ARG A 350 20.40 4.90 -20.45
CA ARG A 350 20.48 5.93 -19.41
C ARG A 350 20.08 5.41 -18.03
N PHE A 351 19.21 4.40 -17.97
CA PHE A 351 18.59 3.92 -16.74
C PHE A 351 18.90 2.46 -16.40
N GLU A 352 19.39 1.68 -17.36
CA GLU A 352 19.64 0.23 -17.24
C GLU A 352 20.37 -0.17 -15.96
N ALA A 353 21.43 0.55 -15.58
CA ALA A 353 22.21 0.23 -14.38
C ALA A 353 21.34 0.18 -13.11
N ALA A 354 20.32 1.03 -13.02
CA ALA A 354 19.44 1.10 -11.85
C ALA A 354 18.50 -0.12 -11.69
N ALA A 355 18.39 -0.99 -12.68
CA ALA A 355 17.66 -2.26 -12.55
C ALA A 355 18.42 -3.31 -11.72
N SER A 356 19.72 -3.12 -11.48
CA SER A 356 20.56 -4.08 -10.76
C SER A 356 20.46 -3.90 -9.25
N ASP A 357 20.23 -5.00 -8.53
CA ASP A 357 20.28 -5.04 -7.06
C ASP A 357 21.64 -4.53 -6.52
N ALA A 358 22.74 -4.83 -7.21
CA ALA A 358 24.07 -4.37 -6.82
C ALA A 358 24.22 -2.85 -6.97
N TRP A 359 23.65 -2.27 -8.03
CA TRP A 359 23.63 -0.82 -8.23
C TRP A 359 22.77 -0.16 -7.16
N GLN A 360 21.57 -0.68 -6.92
CA GLN A 360 20.66 -0.16 -5.89
C GLN A 360 21.34 -0.15 -4.51
N ALA A 361 21.98 -1.24 -4.12
CA ALA A 361 22.68 -1.36 -2.84
C ALA A 361 23.86 -0.37 -2.73
N ALA A 362 24.69 -0.28 -3.76
CA ALA A 362 25.84 0.64 -3.77
C ALA A 362 25.40 2.11 -3.66
N ARG A 363 24.37 2.50 -4.43
CA ARG A 363 23.86 3.87 -4.44
C ARG A 363 23.10 4.22 -3.17
N ALA A 364 22.38 3.26 -2.58
CA ALA A 364 21.75 3.44 -1.28
C ALA A 364 22.78 3.71 -0.18
N ALA A 365 23.91 2.97 -0.17
CA ALA A 365 24.99 3.18 0.78
C ALA A 365 25.66 4.55 0.61
N GLU A 366 25.94 4.96 -0.63
CA GLU A 366 26.49 6.29 -0.93
C GLU A 366 25.55 7.41 -0.47
N LEU A 367 24.24 7.29 -0.77
CA LEU A 367 23.25 8.26 -0.33
C LEU A 367 23.15 8.33 1.20
N ALA A 368 23.19 7.19 1.88
CA ALA A 368 23.15 7.13 3.34
C ALA A 368 24.35 7.85 3.97
N GLU A 369 25.56 7.65 3.44
CA GLU A 369 26.77 8.35 3.88
C GLU A 369 26.63 9.87 3.71
N ARG A 370 26.19 10.31 2.52
CA ARG A 370 26.02 11.75 2.24
C ARG A 370 24.95 12.40 3.10
N LEU A 371 23.81 11.75 3.31
CA LEU A 371 22.73 12.25 4.18
C LEU A 371 23.19 12.33 5.64
N THR A 372 23.94 11.34 6.11
CA THR A 372 24.52 11.35 7.46
C THR A 372 25.49 12.51 7.64
N ALA A 373 26.36 12.76 6.65
CA ALA A 373 27.28 13.89 6.66
C ALA A 373 26.57 15.26 6.66
N LEU A 374 25.37 15.34 6.09
CA LEU A 374 24.50 16.51 6.11
C LEU A 374 23.61 16.60 7.37
N GLY A 375 23.72 15.65 8.31
CA GLY A 375 22.96 15.64 9.56
C GLY A 375 21.49 15.23 9.42
N VAL A 376 21.13 14.55 8.34
CA VAL A 376 19.78 14.01 8.13
C VAL A 376 19.62 12.69 8.87
N GLU A 377 18.54 12.55 9.64
CA GLU A 377 18.26 11.31 10.40
C GLU A 377 17.81 10.18 9.45
N LEU A 378 18.51 9.04 9.48
CA LEU A 378 18.12 7.85 8.72
C LEU A 378 17.31 6.89 9.58
N TRP A 379 16.32 6.22 9.00
CA TRP A 379 15.55 5.18 9.69
C TRP A 379 15.20 3.99 8.78
N GLU A 380 15.05 2.81 9.39
CA GLU A 380 14.76 1.55 8.67
C GLU A 380 13.34 1.03 8.88
N ARG A 381 12.68 1.46 9.97
CA ARG A 381 11.33 1.03 10.33
C ARG A 381 10.25 1.54 9.36
N GLU A 382 9.06 0.99 9.50
CA GLU A 382 7.95 1.29 8.58
C GLU A 382 7.37 2.71 8.73
N LEU A 383 7.36 3.23 9.95
CA LEU A 383 6.92 4.59 10.26
C LEU A 383 8.12 5.48 10.58
N PRO A 384 8.04 6.79 10.27
CA PRO A 384 9.15 7.72 10.53
C PRO A 384 9.47 7.86 12.03
N PRO A 385 10.68 8.32 12.37
CA PRO A 385 11.06 8.62 13.75
C PRO A 385 10.11 9.62 14.41
N GLY A 386 9.90 9.47 15.72
CA GLY A 386 9.01 10.35 16.50
C GLY A 386 7.54 9.93 16.52
N VAL A 387 7.11 9.01 15.65
CA VAL A 387 5.76 8.43 15.70
C VAL A 387 5.53 7.72 17.04
N ARG A 388 4.41 8.06 17.69
CA ARG A 388 4.03 7.46 18.98
C ARG A 388 3.15 6.24 18.74
N TYR A 389 3.70 5.06 19.00
CA TYR A 389 2.90 3.84 19.11
C TYR A 389 2.16 3.85 20.45
N ALA A 390 0.90 3.40 20.48
CA ALA A 390 0.24 3.21 21.76
C ALA A 390 1.02 2.18 22.58
N GLN A 391 1.31 2.52 23.84
CA GLN A 391 1.80 1.54 24.78
C GLN A 391 0.68 0.53 25.04
N GLY A 392 1.04 -0.75 25.02
CA GLY A 392 0.11 -1.87 24.90
C GLY A 392 -1.11 -1.79 25.84
N SER A 393 -2.28 -1.99 25.25
CA SER A 393 -3.52 -2.35 25.94
C SER A 393 -4.06 -3.67 25.39
#